data_AF-A0A9D4S2L3-F1
#
_entry.id   AF-A0A9D4S2L3-F1
#
_cell.length_a   1.000
_cell.length_b   1.000
_cell.length_c   1.000
_cell.angle_alpha   90.00
_cell.angle_beta   90.00
_cell.angle_gamma   90.00
#
_symmetry.space_group_name_H-M   'P 1'
#
loop_
_entity.id
_entity.type
_entity.pdbx_description
1 polymer ?
#
loop_
_entity_poly.entity_id
_entity_poly.type
_entity_poly.pdbx_seq_one_letter_code
_entity_poly.pdbx_strand_id
1 'polypeptide(L)' 'MEDYKGRQCAHLAAMRNHKKVVQLLFDLGVDLDCRCEIGKTPVHYSAQFGCT' A
#
# COMPACT_ATOMS: atom_id res chain seq x y z
N MET A 1 8.35 0.24 -9.36
CA MET A 1 7.45 -0.22 -10.44
C MET A 1 6.03 -0.01 -9.96
N GLU A 2 5.24 0.70 -10.75
CA GLU A 2 3.85 1.03 -10.47
C GLU A 2 2.95 0.31 -11.48
N ASP A 3 1.80 -0.16 -11.03
CA ASP A 3 0.77 -0.70 -11.91
C ASP A 3 0.12 0.42 -12.75
N TYR A 4 -0.73 0.08 -13.73
CA TYR A 4 -1.46 1.03 -14.59
C TYR A 4 -2.43 1.99 -13.89
N LYS A 5 -2.45 1.98 -12.54
CA LYS A 5 -3.21 2.89 -11.66
C LYS A 5 -2.29 3.67 -10.71
N GLY A 6 -0.98 3.72 -10.98
CA GLY A 6 0.04 4.26 -10.07
C GLY A 6 0.20 3.47 -8.76
N ARG A 7 -0.27 2.21 -8.71
CA ARG A 7 -0.25 1.41 -7.47
C ARG A 7 1.10 0.74 -7.29
N GLN A 8 1.75 1.05 -6.17
CA GLN A 8 2.96 0.36 -5.72
C GLN A 8 2.67 -0.92 -4.93
N CYS A 9 3.71 -1.71 -4.68
CA CYS A 9 3.69 -2.94 -3.88
C CYS A 9 2.97 -2.75 -2.53
N ALA A 10 3.19 -1.61 -1.87
CA ALA A 10 2.56 -1.26 -0.61
C ALA A 10 1.02 -1.16 -0.71
N HIS A 11 0.48 -0.62 -1.81
CA HIS A 11 -0.96 -0.53 -2.03
C HIS A 11 -1.60 -1.92 -2.14
N LEU A 12 -0.93 -2.84 -2.84
CA LEU A 12 -1.39 -4.22 -3.01
C LEU A 12 -1.30 -4.99 -1.69
N ALA A 13 -0.23 -4.81 -0.92
CA ALA A 13 -0.06 -5.41 0.40
C ALA A 13 -1.14 -4.93 1.39
N ALA A 14 -1.44 -3.63 1.38
CA ALA A 14 -2.48 -3.04 2.22
C ALA A 14 -3.89 -3.51 1.82
N MET A 15 -4.19 -3.63 0.52
CA MET A 15 -5.47 -4.15 0.03
C MET A 15 -5.76 -5.58 0.51
N ARG A 16 -4.72 -6.41 0.71
CA ARG A 16 -4.88 -7.82 1.09
C ARG A 16 -4.91 -8.07 2.60
N ASN A 17 -4.75 -7.04 3.44
CA ASN A 17 -4.53 -7.16 4.89
C ASN A 17 -3.23 -7.88 5.29
N HIS A 18 -2.20 -7.79 4.46
CA HIS A 18 -0.92 -8.42 4.76
C HIS A 18 -0.05 -7.50 5.63
N LYS A 19 -0.43 -7.29 6.90
CA LYS A 19 0.30 -6.42 7.85
C LYS A 19 1.80 -6.72 7.92
N LYS A 20 2.18 -8.01 7.93
CA LYS A 20 3.58 -8.44 7.90
C LYS A 20 4.32 -8.01 6.63
N VAL A 21 3.64 -8.01 5.49
CA VAL A 21 4.23 -7.57 4.22
C VAL A 21 4.37 -6.05 4.21
N VAL A 22 3.40 -5.32 4.76
CA VAL A 22 3.50 -3.86 4.92
C VAL A 22 4.67 -3.49 5.84
N GLN A 23 4.86 -4.20 6.96
CA GLN A 23 6.02 -4.04 7.84
C GLN A 23 7.33 -4.36 7.11
N LEU A 24 7.40 -5.47 6.38
CA LEU A 24 8.60 -5.80 5.61
C LEU A 24 8.92 -4.73 4.56
N LEU A 25 7.91 -4.19 3.88
CA LEU A 25 8.09 -3.10 2.91
C LEU A 25 8.59 -1.82 3.60
N PHE A 26 8.07 -1.50 4.78
CA PHE A 26 8.55 -0.39 5.59
C PHE A 26 10.02 -0.59 6.00
N ASP A 27 10.38 -1.78 6.48
CA ASP A 27 11.75 -2.14 6.86
C ASP A 27 12.72 -2.11 5.65
N LEU A 28 12.21 -2.37 4.45
CA LEU A 28 12.94 -2.25 3.19
C LEU A 28 13.08 -0.80 2.69
N GLY A 29 12.56 0.18 3.43
CA GLY A 29 12.61 1.60 3.06
C GLY A 29 11.61 1.98 1.97
N VAL A 30 10.54 1.21 1.78
CA VAL A 30 9.46 1.57 0.85
C VAL A 30 8.64 2.71 1.44
N ASP A 31 8.47 3.76 0.64
CA ASP A 31 7.62 4.89 1.00
C ASP A 31 6.15 4.45 1.09
N LEU A 32 5.60 4.49 2.32
CA LEU A 32 4.19 4.21 2.58
C LEU A 32 3.28 5.43 2.39
N ASP A 33 3.84 6.61 2.15
CA ASP A 33 3.11 7.83 1.78
C ASP A 33 3.00 8.03 0.27
N CYS A 34 3.48 7.06 -0.51
CA CYS A 34 3.28 7.03 -1.96
C CYS A 34 1.78 7.12 -2.30
N ARG A 35 1.44 8.01 -3.24
CA ARG A 35 0.07 8.17 -3.74
C ARG A 35 -0.05 7.51 -5.10
N CYS A 36 -1.05 6.65 -5.25
CA CYS A 36 -1.42 6.15 -6.56
C CYS A 36 -2.17 7.21 -7.39
N GLU A 37 -2.50 6.92 -8.65
CA GLU A 37 -3.11 7.89 -9.57
C GLU A 37 -4.46 8.45 -9.09
N ILE A 38 -5.17 7.69 -8.24
CA ILE A 38 -6.42 8.14 -7.61
C ILE A 38 -6.18 8.96 -6.33
N GLY A 39 -4.93 9.33 -6.03
CA GLY A 39 -4.54 10.12 -4.86
C GLY A 39 -4.59 9.36 -3.53
N LYS A 40 -4.78 8.04 -3.54
CA LYS A 40 -4.85 7.22 -2.33
C LYS A 40 -3.47 6.70 -1.95
N THR A 41 -3.21 6.59 -0.65
CA THR A 41 -2.02 5.92 -0.11
C THR A 41 -2.32 4.46 0.22
N PRO A 42 -1.31 3.60 0.43
CA PRO A 42 -1.49 2.26 0.95
C PRO A 42 -2.40 2.20 2.18
N VAL A 43 -2.28 3.15 3.11
CA VAL A 43 -3.09 3.20 4.33
C VAL A 43 -4.59 3.39 4.04
N HIS A 44 -4.93 4.18 3.01
CA HIS A 44 -6.32 4.33 2.58
C HIS A 44 -6.90 3.00 2.06
N TYR A 45 -6.08 2.16 1.43
CA TYR A 45 -6.49 0.83 0.99
C TYR A 45 -6.68 -0.12 2.17
N SER A 46 -5.82 -0.10 3.19
CA SER A 46 -6.05 -0.90 4.40
C SER A 46 -7.38 -0.51 5.05
N ALA A 47 -7.67 0.79 5.20
CA ALA A 47 -8.94 1.24 5.79
C ALA A 47 -10.16 0.88 4.92
N GLN A 48 -10.06 1.04 3.59
CA GLN A 48 -11.15 0.77 2.65
C GLN A 48 -11.52 -0.71 2.56
N PHE A 49 -10.53 -1.61 2.62
CA PHE A 49 -10.73 -3.06 2.45
C PHE A 49 -10.84 -3.81 3.79
N GLY A 50 -11.00 -3.11 4.91
CA GLY A 50 -11.31 -3.71 6.21
C GLY A 50 -10.09 -4.22 6.99
N CYS A 51 -8.91 -3.67 6.73
CA CYS A 51 -7.71 -3.93 7.52
C CYS A 51 -7.69 -2.96 8.72
N THR A 52 -8.23 -3.41 9.85
CA THR A 52 -8.00 -2.85 11.18
C THR A 52 -6.80 -3.52 11.83
#